data_AF-A0A5J4PQ85-F1
#
_entry.id   AF-A0A5J4PQ85-F1
#
_cell.length_a   1.000
_cell.length_b   1.000
_cell.length_c   1.000
_cell.angle_alpha   90.00
_cell.angle_beta   90.00
_cell.angle_gamma   90.00
#
_symmetry.space_group_name_H-M   'P 1'
#
loop_
_entity.id
_entity.type
_entity.pdbx_description
1 polymer ?
#
loop_
_entity_poly.entity_id
_entity_poly.type
_entity_poly.pdbx_seq_one_letter_code
_entity_poly.pdbx_strand_id
1 'polypeptide(L)'
;MKTGIFCGSFNPIHIGHLALANYICEYEEIDEIWFVVSPQNPLKQQTDLLDDKLRMELVETAISEYPRFHASDLEFGLPHPSYTINTLDRLKETYPQKIFYLIIGSDNWSIFNKWKEPERIIAENQILIYPRPHYPIDKAV
;
A
#
# COMPACT_ATOMS: atom_id res chain seq x y z
N MET A 1 -9.63 -2.71 -14.92
CA MET A 1 -8.87 -3.62 -14.03
C MET A 1 -8.75 -2.93 -12.68
N LYS A 2 -9.20 -3.61 -11.63
CA LYS A 2 -9.19 -3.13 -10.24
C LYS A 2 -7.86 -3.54 -9.60
N THR A 3 -7.03 -2.55 -9.27
CA THR A 3 -5.67 -2.75 -8.77
C THR A 3 -5.60 -2.33 -7.30
N GLY A 4 -5.26 -3.26 -6.42
CA GLY A 4 -5.01 -2.98 -5.01
C GLY A 4 -3.62 -2.40 -4.80
N ILE A 5 -3.53 -1.24 -4.14
CA ILE A 5 -2.29 -0.58 -3.80
C ILE A 5 -1.95 -0.90 -2.35
N PHE A 6 -0.92 -1.73 -2.16
CA PHE A 6 -0.43 -2.11 -0.85
C PHE A 6 0.92 -1.43 -0.57
N CYS A 7 0.87 -0.23 -0.01
CA CYS A 7 2.05 0.53 0.38
C CYS A 7 2.69 -0.06 1.64
N GLY A 8 4.01 -0.16 1.66
CA GLY A 8 4.72 -0.64 2.83
C GLY A 8 6.22 -0.40 2.75
N SER A 9 6.86 -0.33 3.91
CA SER A 9 8.33 -0.34 3.96
C SER A 9 8.89 -1.70 3.51
N PHE A 10 8.16 -2.80 3.71
CA PHE A 10 8.60 -4.17 3.37
C PHE A 10 10.04 -4.45 3.83
N ASN A 11 10.26 -4.30 5.14
CA ASN A 11 11.59 -4.31 5.75
C ASN A 11 11.77 -5.46 6.77
N PRO A 12 11.86 -6.73 6.34
CA PRO A 12 11.65 -7.24 4.97
C PRO A 12 10.17 -7.54 4.66
N ILE A 13 9.85 -7.84 3.41
CA ILE A 13 8.59 -8.53 3.06
C ILE A 13 8.55 -9.90 3.77
N HIS A 14 7.35 -10.40 4.07
CA HIS A 14 7.16 -11.63 4.83
C HIS A 14 5.81 -12.28 4.51
N ILE A 15 5.62 -13.52 4.97
CA ILE A 15 4.43 -14.34 4.63
C ILE A 15 3.10 -13.67 4.97
N GLY A 16 3.03 -12.87 6.04
CA GLY A 16 1.81 -12.11 6.37
C GLY A 16 1.39 -11.11 5.27
N HIS A 17 2.33 -10.48 4.58
CA HIS A 17 2.03 -9.58 3.46
C HIS A 17 1.46 -10.37 2.28
N LEU A 18 2.08 -11.51 1.95
CA LEU A 18 1.67 -12.37 0.85
C LEU A 18 0.30 -13.01 1.10
N ALA A 19 0.07 -13.52 2.31
CA ALA A 19 -1.21 -14.13 2.69
C ALA A 19 -2.36 -13.13 2.60
N LEU A 20 -2.16 -11.88 3.05
CA LEU A 20 -3.15 -10.82 2.94
C LEU A 20 -3.40 -10.44 1.48
N ALA A 21 -2.33 -10.18 0.70
CA ALA A 21 -2.47 -9.82 -0.71
C ALA A 21 -3.20 -10.92 -1.49
N ASN A 22 -2.89 -12.19 -1.22
CA ASN A 22 -3.55 -13.33 -1.84
C ASN A 22 -5.02 -13.39 -1.43
N TYR A 23 -5.32 -13.22 -0.14
CA TYR A 23 -6.71 -13.17 0.32
C TYR A 23 -7.51 -12.09 -0.42
N ILE A 24 -6.96 -10.87 -0.55
CA ILE A 24 -7.62 -9.78 -1.25
C ILE A 24 -7.85 -10.13 -2.72
N CYS A 25 -6.86 -10.70 -3.41
CA CYS A 25 -7.02 -11.14 -4.80
C CYS A 25 -8.04 -12.27 -4.99
N GLU A 26 -8.21 -13.16 -4.02
CA GLU A 26 -9.11 -14.32 -4.13
C GLU A 26 -10.55 -14.02 -3.70
N TYR A 27 -10.72 -13.18 -2.67
CA TYR A 27 -12.01 -13.00 -2.00
C TYR A 27 -12.58 -11.60 -2.12
N GLU A 28 -11.76 -10.62 -2.48
CA GLU A 28 -12.24 -9.29 -2.85
C GLU A 28 -12.27 -9.17 -4.38
N GLU A 29 -13.08 -8.27 -4.92
CA GLU A 29 -13.12 -8.02 -6.36
C GLU A 29 -11.87 -7.23 -6.83
N ILE A 30 -10.66 -7.73 -6.57
CA ILE A 30 -9.39 -7.10 -6.93
C ILE A 30 -8.61 -8.01 -7.88
N ASP A 31 -8.31 -7.49 -9.07
CA ASP A 31 -7.69 -8.26 -10.16
C ASP A 31 -6.19 -8.48 -9.93
N GLU A 32 -5.51 -7.52 -9.30
CA GLU A 32 -4.06 -7.55 -9.04
C GLU A 32 -3.68 -6.71 -7.81
N ILE A 33 -2.54 -7.04 -7.19
CA ILE A 33 -1.96 -6.29 -6.06
C ILE A 33 -0.62 -5.70 -6.45
N TRP A 34 -0.46 -4.42 -6.21
CA TRP A 34 0.81 -3.70 -6.36
C TRP A 34 1.41 -3.44 -4.98
N PHE A 35 2.54 -4.06 -4.71
CA PHE A 35 3.38 -3.84 -3.55
C PHE A 35 4.23 -2.60 -3.82
N VAL A 36 3.76 -1.44 -3.33
CA VAL A 36 4.47 -0.17 -3.50
C VAL A 36 5.48 -0.02 -2.37
N VAL A 37 6.76 -0.11 -2.71
CA VAL A 37 7.86 -0.03 -1.73
C VAL A 37 8.06 1.42 -1.35
N SER A 38 7.82 1.76 -0.09
CA SER A 38 7.96 3.14 0.41
C SER A 38 9.38 3.43 0.90
N PRO A 39 10.09 4.44 0.34
CA PRO A 39 11.37 4.92 0.86
C PRO A 39 11.27 5.47 2.29
N GLN A 40 10.25 6.30 2.55
CA GLN A 40 10.13 7.01 3.82
C GLN A 40 8.68 7.15 4.27
N ASN A 41 8.29 6.44 5.32
CA ASN A 41 6.99 6.69 5.95
C ASN A 41 7.02 8.01 6.73
N PRO A 42 6.10 8.96 6.48
CA PRO A 42 6.09 10.28 7.12
C PRO A 42 5.83 10.24 8.64
N LEU A 43 5.27 9.13 9.16
CA LEU A 43 4.93 8.93 10.57
C LEU A 43 5.93 8.05 11.32
N LYS A 44 7.02 7.59 10.68
CA LYS A 44 8.05 6.74 11.30
C LYS A 44 9.44 7.34 11.13
N GLN A 45 10.30 7.15 12.13
CA GLN A 45 11.72 7.48 12.00
C GLN A 45 12.43 6.41 11.14
N GLN A 46 13.34 6.82 10.26
CA GLN A 46 14.03 5.96 9.29
C GLN A 46 15.26 5.23 9.87
N THR A 47 15.32 4.98 11.18
CA THR A 47 16.58 4.57 11.81
C THR A 47 17.06 3.18 11.40
N ASP A 48 16.19 2.30 10.88
CA ASP A 48 16.49 0.87 10.68
C ASP A 48 15.98 0.29 9.35
N LEU A 49 15.80 1.10 8.31
CA LEU A 49 15.42 0.59 6.99
C LEU A 49 16.61 -0.02 6.26
N LEU A 50 16.42 -1.21 5.69
CA LEU A 50 17.29 -1.74 4.64
C LEU A 50 17.27 -0.80 3.43
N ASP A 51 18.33 -0.87 2.63
CA ASP A 51 18.43 -0.12 1.37
C ASP A 51 17.19 -0.34 0.47
N ASP A 52 16.73 0.74 -0.15
CA ASP A 52 15.51 0.76 -0.95
C ASP A 52 15.55 -0.28 -2.09
N LYS A 53 16.71 -0.45 -2.75
CA LYS A 53 16.87 -1.43 -3.82
C LYS A 53 16.84 -2.84 -3.28
N LEU A 54 17.49 -3.09 -2.14
CA LEU A 54 17.43 -4.40 -1.49
C LEU A 54 15.99 -4.76 -1.09
N ARG A 55 15.22 -3.81 -0.56
CA ARG A 55 13.80 -4.05 -0.22
C ARG A 55 12.97 -4.33 -1.48
N MET A 56 13.23 -3.62 -2.57
CA MET A 56 12.58 -3.88 -3.87
C MET A 56 12.91 -5.29 -4.38
N GLU A 57 14.18 -5.69 -4.40
CA GLU A 57 14.63 -7.03 -4.82
C GLU A 57 13.99 -8.14 -3.98
N LEU A 58 13.89 -7.94 -2.66
CA LEU A 58 13.23 -8.89 -1.77
C LEU A 58 11.72 -9.01 -2.07
N VAL A 59 11.05 -7.91 -2.37
CA VAL A 59 9.64 -7.91 -2.77
C VAL A 59 9.47 -8.64 -4.10
N GLU A 60 10.24 -8.29 -5.12
CA GLU A 60 10.20 -8.94 -6.45
C GLU A 60 10.44 -10.45 -6.34
N THR A 61 11.44 -10.86 -5.56
CA THR A 61 11.74 -12.28 -5.33
C THR A 61 10.56 -12.99 -4.67
N ALA A 62 10.00 -12.39 -3.61
CA ALA A 62 8.91 -13.00 -2.83
C ALA A 62 7.60 -13.16 -3.62
N ILE A 63 7.36 -12.34 -4.64
CA ILE A 63 6.14 -12.36 -5.44
C ILE A 63 6.30 -12.99 -6.82
N SER A 64 7.50 -13.42 -7.20
CA SER A 64 7.85 -13.86 -8.57
C SER A 64 6.97 -14.99 -9.13
N GLU A 65 6.43 -15.86 -8.28
CA GLU A 65 5.54 -16.97 -8.67
C GLU A 65 4.04 -16.61 -8.63
N TYR A 66 3.70 -15.36 -8.29
CA TYR A 66 2.32 -14.89 -8.15
C TYR A 66 1.97 -13.93 -9.30
N PRO A 67 1.31 -14.40 -10.38
CA PRO A 67 1.11 -13.61 -11.60
C PRO A 67 0.22 -12.37 -11.43
N ARG A 68 -0.54 -12.29 -10.33
CA ARG A 68 -1.40 -11.14 -9.98
C ARG A 68 -0.70 -10.14 -9.06
N PHE A 69 0.55 -10.39 -8.68
CA PHE A 69 1.31 -9.51 -7.80
C PHE A 69 2.40 -8.79 -8.58
N HIS A 70 2.52 -7.50 -8.31
CA HIS A 70 3.51 -6.64 -8.94
C HIS A 70 4.26 -5.84 -7.88
N ALA A 71 5.57 -5.73 -8.02
CA ALA A 71 6.37 -4.82 -7.23
C ALA A 71 6.35 -3.46 -7.91
N SER A 72 6.34 -2.38 -7.14
CA SER A 72 6.36 -1.02 -7.66
C SER A 72 7.31 -0.13 -6.87
N ASP A 73 8.24 0.48 -7.59
CA ASP A 73 9.20 1.49 -7.11
C ASP A 73 8.70 2.93 -7.33
N LEU A 74 7.40 3.11 -7.60
CA LEU A 74 6.81 4.40 -7.99
C LEU A 74 7.15 5.53 -7.01
N GLU A 75 7.23 5.24 -5.71
CA GLU A 75 7.57 6.23 -4.69
C GLU A 75 9.06 6.66 -4.72
N PHE A 76 9.96 5.90 -5.35
CA PHE A 76 11.39 6.23 -5.40
C PHE A 76 11.65 7.51 -6.20
N GLY A 77 10.78 7.81 -7.18
CA GLY A 77 10.81 9.04 -7.97
C GLY A 77 10.04 10.22 -7.36
N LEU A 78 9.40 10.05 -6.19
CA LEU A 78 8.57 11.09 -5.58
C LEU A 78 9.31 11.88 -4.49
N PRO A 79 8.86 13.12 -4.17
CA PRO A 79 9.39 13.87 -3.05
C PRO A 79 9.21 13.11 -1.73
N HIS A 80 10.21 13.22 -0.87
CA HIS A 80 10.22 12.59 0.44
C HIS A 80 9.73 13.57 1.53
N PRO A 81 9.04 13.09 2.59
CA PRO A 81 8.65 11.69 2.82
C PRO A 81 7.48 11.23 1.91
N SER A 82 7.29 9.92 1.78
CA SER A 82 6.22 9.31 0.97
C SER A 82 4.83 9.58 1.54
N TYR A 83 4.15 10.60 1.02
CA TYR A 83 2.75 10.82 1.34
C TYR A 83 1.85 10.04 0.39
N THR A 84 0.98 9.19 0.94
CA THR A 84 0.08 8.33 0.14
C THR A 84 -0.77 9.11 -0.85
N ILE A 85 -1.21 10.33 -0.53
CA ILE A 85 -1.94 11.16 -1.49
C ILE A 85 -1.14 11.45 -2.76
N ASN A 86 0.17 11.75 -2.64
CA ASN A 86 1.04 11.97 -3.80
C ASN A 86 1.22 10.68 -4.62
N THR A 87 1.30 9.52 -3.94
CA THR A 87 1.38 8.21 -4.58
C THR A 87 0.11 7.93 -5.40
N LEU A 88 -1.06 8.19 -4.83
CA LEU A 88 -2.35 7.99 -5.48
C LEU A 88 -2.56 8.92 -6.68
N ASP A 89 -2.19 10.20 -6.54
CA ASP A 89 -2.24 11.17 -7.65
C ASP A 89 -1.35 10.70 -8.81
N ARG A 90 -0.10 10.33 -8.52
CA ARG A 90 0.85 9.82 -9.52
C ARG A 90 0.33 8.55 -10.22
N LEU A 91 -0.28 7.63 -9.47
CA LEU A 91 -0.85 6.41 -10.04
C LEU A 91 -2.01 6.72 -11.01
N LYS A 92 -2.92 7.62 -10.63
CA LYS A 92 -4.03 8.05 -11.49
C LYS A 92 -3.55 8.75 -12.75
N GLU A 93 -2.54 9.60 -12.65
CA GLU A 93 -1.92 10.27 -13.79
C GLU A 93 -1.25 9.28 -14.75
N THR A 94 -0.52 8.30 -14.19
CA THR A 94 0.27 7.36 -14.98
C THR A 94 -0.59 6.26 -15.63
N TYR A 95 -1.67 5.86 -14.96
CA TYR A 95 -2.55 4.77 -15.39
C TYR A 95 -4.04 5.16 -15.31
N PRO A 96 -4.51 6.13 -16.13
CA PRO A 96 -5.86 6.67 -16.05
C PRO A 96 -6.98 5.64 -16.31
N GLN A 97 -6.65 4.51 -16.92
CA GLN A 97 -7.57 3.41 -17.22
C GLN A 97 -7.71 2.36 -16.09
N LYS A 98 -6.88 2.45 -15.04
CA LYS A 98 -6.94 1.55 -13.87
C LYS A 98 -7.82 2.15 -12.78
N ILE A 99 -8.46 1.28 -12.01
CA ILE A 99 -9.20 1.66 -10.81
C ILE A 99 -8.37 1.22 -9.62
N PHE A 100 -7.90 2.17 -8.81
CA PHE A 100 -7.03 1.90 -7.68
C PHE A 100 -7.80 1.81 -6.36
N TYR A 101 -7.46 0.81 -5.56
CA TYR A 101 -7.96 0.62 -4.20
C TYR A 101 -6.79 0.71 -3.22
N LEU A 102 -6.81 1.70 -2.34
CA LEU A 102 -5.80 1.81 -1.28
C LEU A 102 -6.06 0.73 -0.21
N ILE A 103 -5.10 -0.16 0.02
CA ILE A 103 -5.18 -1.22 1.02
C ILE A 103 -4.45 -0.78 2.29
N ILE A 104 -5.17 -0.67 3.41
CA ILE A 104 -4.60 -0.31 4.71
C ILE A 104 -5.15 -1.19 5.83
N GLY A 105 -4.33 -1.38 6.87
CA GLY A 105 -4.77 -2.08 8.08
C GLY A 105 -5.59 -1.17 8.99
N SER A 106 -6.42 -1.75 9.85
CA SER A 106 -7.19 -1.00 10.84
C SER A 106 -6.33 -0.23 11.83
N ASP A 107 -5.07 -0.63 12.02
CA ASP A 107 -4.05 0.13 12.74
C ASP A 107 -3.76 1.48 12.08
N ASN A 108 -3.57 1.50 10.76
CA ASN A 108 -3.38 2.72 9.98
C ASN A 108 -4.66 3.55 9.91
N TRP A 109 -5.81 2.89 9.78
CA TRP A 109 -7.12 3.56 9.82
C TRP A 109 -7.32 4.33 11.14
N SER A 110 -6.92 3.75 12.28
CA SER A 110 -7.06 4.37 13.61
C SER A 110 -6.31 5.70 13.76
N ILE A 111 -5.29 5.93 12.92
CA ILE A 111 -4.48 7.16 12.90
C ILE A 111 -4.59 7.90 11.56
N PHE A 112 -5.60 7.57 10.74
CA PHE A 112 -5.72 8.07 9.37
C PHE A 112 -5.89 9.59 9.32
N ASN A 113 -6.50 10.19 10.35
CA ASN A 113 -6.60 11.65 10.50
C ASN A 113 -5.24 12.37 10.59
N LYS A 114 -4.14 11.66 10.84
CA LYS A 114 -2.77 12.20 10.84
C LYS A 114 -2.09 12.12 9.47
N TRP A 115 -2.74 11.48 8.49
CA TRP A 115 -2.20 11.40 7.14
C TRP A 115 -2.28 12.77 6.46
N LYS A 116 -1.52 12.97 5.40
CA LYS A 116 -1.61 14.21 4.62
C LYS A 116 -2.88 14.17 3.78
N GLU A 117 -3.74 15.17 3.97
CA GLU A 117 -5.01 15.36 3.25
C GLU A 117 -5.97 14.15 3.34
N PRO A 118 -6.30 13.67 4.55
CA PRO A 118 -7.06 12.44 4.73
C PRO A 118 -8.48 12.54 4.18
N GLU A 119 -9.12 13.72 4.27
CA GLU A 119 -10.45 13.96 3.70
C GLU A 119 -10.43 13.82 2.17
N ARG A 120 -9.35 14.28 1.53
CA ARG A 120 -9.17 14.16 0.07
C ARG A 120 -8.94 12.72 -0.35
N ILE A 121 -8.14 11.97 0.42
CA ILE A 121 -7.93 10.54 0.15
C ILE A 121 -9.27 9.80 0.19
N ILE A 122 -10.10 10.02 1.21
CA ILE A 122 -11.43 9.40 1.34
C ILE A 122 -12.37 9.82 0.21
N ALA A 123 -12.40 11.12 -0.13
CA ALA A 123 -13.32 11.64 -1.13
C ALA A 123 -13.01 11.15 -2.56
N GLU A 124 -11.74 10.89 -2.88
CA GLU A 124 -11.29 10.67 -4.26
C GLU A 124 -10.81 9.24 -4.53
N ASN A 125 -10.75 8.36 -3.54
CA ASN A 125 -10.15 7.03 -3.69
C ASN A 125 -11.00 5.95 -3.01
N GLN A 126 -10.93 4.75 -3.57
CA GLN A 126 -11.49 3.56 -2.93
C GLN A 126 -10.49 3.07 -1.87
N ILE A 127 -10.99 2.70 -0.67
CA ILE A 127 -10.15 2.24 0.44
C ILE A 127 -10.65 0.87 0.90
N LEU A 128 -9.74 -0.09 1.00
CA LEU A 128 -9.97 -1.40 1.60
C LEU A 128 -9.26 -1.46 2.95
N ILE A 129 -10.04 -1.61 4.02
CA ILE A 129 -9.52 -1.65 5.39
C ILE A 129 -9.60 -3.09 5.89
N TYR A 130 -8.45 -3.70 6.19
CA TYR A 130 -8.41 -5.05 6.76
C TYR A 130 -8.21 -5.00 8.29
N PRO A 131 -8.86 -5.90 9.05
CA PRO A 131 -8.77 -5.87 10.50
C PRO A 131 -7.40 -6.31 11.00
N ARG A 132 -6.92 -5.65 12.06
CA ARG A 132 -5.77 -6.06 12.86
C ARG A 132 -6.14 -6.25 14.32
N PRO A 133 -5.51 -7.20 15.02
CA PRO A 133 -5.70 -7.37 16.46
C PRO A 133 -5.49 -6.05 17.21
N HIS A 134 -6.37 -5.76 18.17
CA HIS A 134 -6.35 -4.55 19.01
C HIS A 134 -6.69 -3.22 18.31
N TYR A 135 -7.06 -3.23 17.03
CA TYR A 135 -7.51 -2.05 16.30
C TYR A 135 -8.92 -2.27 15.74
N PRO A 136 -9.97 -2.11 16.56
CA PRO A 136 -11.34 -2.27 16.10
C PRO A 136 -11.70 -1.20 15.07
N ILE A 137 -12.48 -1.57 14.06
CA ILE A 137 -13.07 -0.65 13.10
C ILE A 137 -14.50 -0.42 13.57
N ASP A 138 -14.85 0.80 13.98
CA ASP A 138 -16.25 1.15 14.16
C ASP A 138 -16.94 1.09 12.79
N LYS A 139 -17.94 0.21 12.66
CA LYS A 139 -18.69 -0.03 11.41
C LYS A 139 -19.62 1.15 11.03
N ALA A 140 -19.28 2.36 11.43
CA ALA A 140 -20.07 3.57 11.23
C ALA A 140 -19.43 4.49 10.19
N VAL A 141 -19.08 3.95 9.02
CA VAL A 141 -18.86 4.71 7.78
C VAL A 141 -19.36 3.88 6.61
#